data_AF-K0KVS3-F1
#
_entry.id   AF-K0KVS3-F1
#
_cell.length_a   1.000
_cell.length_b   1.000
_cell.length_c   1.000
_cell.angle_alpha   90.00
_cell.angle_beta   90.00
_cell.angle_gamma   90.00
#
_symmetry.space_group_name_H-M   'P 1'
#
loop_
_entity.id
_entity.type
_entity.pdbx_description
1 polymer ?
#
loop_
_entity_poly.entity_id
_entity_poly.type
_entity_poly.pdbx_seq_one_letter_code
_entity_poly.pdbx_strand_id
1 'polypeptide(L)'
;MTYSMTQIPIEFEESNPAQISESYHALVDDLGTYKSNSILDRYNDKHYKTIYSLYHDIRLSAYILLLHQEIGSDYYIDVDRFYKFATEFLLRESYRLSIQIQELEEAKNRQSKETPPSEFETVLSQDFIKISTSYSLGNGESFFVMTQNNVPLFSSLNQRSSLDEREILPPEAFSTTIVVPQTISTPATNLGFLAPQVGRIPPPTLPPTEILSRFLHPNWYSLPTAKWLDNSDLQSFAPVVDEQNTVVTSEDRGRLWLEQIGYTKLFDKSVFESKIKDESKDESKESNDIEVPDASKDIITPPTSKSQDDDENHTISLDNLYEWAPGNEIDDDVIEAFEKGEESKLVDDLLNQLNLLRNNRLISNIEYTEPTEQEKKLYYKTNLLLREIVLSTGKVPDIKPSPLLPVLQTNYSGTLPVPTQNLNSKKKNKSRR
;
A
#
# COMPACT_ATOMS: atom_id res chain seq x y z
N MET A 1 32.89 -12.59 26.12
CA MET A 1 34.13 -11.79 25.96
C MET A 1 33.92 -10.49 26.71
N THR A 2 34.85 -10.08 27.57
CA THR A 2 34.85 -8.73 28.14
C THR A 2 35.42 -7.77 27.10
N TYR A 3 34.57 -6.94 26.50
CA TYR A 3 35.03 -5.93 25.55
C TYR A 3 35.90 -4.90 26.29
N SER A 4 37.21 -4.92 26.03
CA SER A 4 38.10 -3.84 26.44
C SER A 4 37.73 -2.59 25.66
N MET A 5 37.45 -1.48 26.35
CA MET A 5 37.20 -0.19 25.69
C MET A 5 38.42 0.22 24.87
N THR A 6 38.16 0.82 23.71
CA THR A 6 39.19 1.37 22.84
C THR A 6 39.96 2.47 23.53
N GLN A 7 41.28 2.43 23.37
CA GLN A 7 42.23 3.37 23.93
C GLN A 7 42.72 4.31 22.84
N ILE A 8 42.45 5.61 22.99
CA ILE A 8 42.70 6.66 21.99
C ILE A 8 43.72 7.65 22.56
N PRO A 9 44.74 8.10 21.80
CA PRO A 9 45.70 9.11 22.27
C PRO A 9 45.00 10.38 22.77
N ILE A 10 45.39 10.92 23.92
CA ILE A 10 44.71 12.10 24.51
C ILE A 10 44.90 13.38 23.67
N GLU A 11 46.11 13.63 23.16
CA GLU A 11 46.51 14.90 22.56
C GLU A 11 46.44 14.91 21.02
N PHE A 12 45.75 13.93 20.42
CA PHE A 12 45.58 13.81 18.97
C PHE A 12 44.23 14.41 18.52
N GLU A 13 44.30 15.48 17.73
CA GLU A 13 43.19 16.13 17.04
C GLU A 13 43.67 16.60 15.67
N GLU A 14 43.20 15.96 14.60
CA GLU A 14 43.48 16.35 13.21
C GLU A 14 42.30 17.15 12.64
N SER A 15 42.58 18.23 11.91
CA SER A 15 41.55 19.11 11.31
C SER A 15 41.00 18.54 10.00
N ASN A 16 41.84 17.91 9.18
CA ASN A 16 41.41 17.28 7.93
C ASN A 16 41.07 15.80 8.15
N PRO A 17 39.80 15.39 8.09
CA PRO A 17 39.44 14.06 8.58
C PRO A 17 39.97 12.96 7.64
N ALA A 18 40.15 13.27 6.36
CA ALA A 18 40.80 12.42 5.37
C ALA A 18 42.22 11.99 5.77
N GLN A 19 42.93 12.79 6.57
CA GLN A 19 44.33 12.56 6.96
C GLN A 19 44.47 11.93 8.37
N ILE A 20 43.36 11.55 9.03
CA ILE A 20 43.37 10.93 10.37
C ILE A 20 44.19 9.63 10.40
N SER A 21 44.15 8.82 9.35
CA SER A 21 44.92 7.56 9.25
C SER A 21 46.42 7.83 9.11
N GLU A 22 46.81 8.65 8.15
CA GLU A 22 48.21 9.06 7.90
C GLU A 22 48.85 9.70 9.14
N SER A 23 48.15 10.64 9.78
CA SER A 23 48.63 11.35 10.97
C SER A 23 48.68 10.47 12.22
N TYR A 24 47.75 9.50 12.37
CA TYR A 24 47.84 8.50 13.43
C TYR A 24 49.04 7.56 13.23
N HIS A 25 49.33 7.14 11.99
CA HIS A 25 50.51 6.34 11.69
C HIS A 25 51.81 7.09 12.04
N ALA A 26 51.93 8.36 11.64
CA ALA A 26 53.06 9.20 12.01
C ALA A 26 53.22 9.32 13.54
N LEU A 27 52.11 9.49 14.28
CA LEU A 27 52.13 9.55 15.74
C LEU A 27 52.62 8.24 16.39
N VAL A 28 52.21 7.08 15.86
CA VAL A 28 52.65 5.78 16.34
C VAL A 28 54.16 5.57 16.10
N ASP A 29 54.65 5.95 14.92
CA ASP A 29 56.06 5.84 14.54
C ASP A 29 56.96 6.79 15.36
N ASP A 30 56.50 8.03 15.64
CA ASP A 30 57.26 9.05 16.37
C ASP A 30 57.31 8.83 17.90
N LEU A 31 56.19 8.40 18.52
CA LEU A 31 56.07 8.37 19.99
C LEU A 31 56.15 6.97 20.61
N GLY A 32 55.74 5.91 19.90
CA GLY A 32 55.77 4.51 20.35
C GLY A 32 54.87 4.13 21.55
N THR A 33 54.68 5.03 22.52
CA THR A 33 53.76 4.91 23.66
C THR A 33 53.14 6.28 23.97
N TYR A 34 51.81 6.36 23.91
CA TYR A 34 51.04 7.57 24.23
C TYR A 34 50.14 7.36 25.44
N LYS A 35 49.72 8.46 26.10
CA LYS A 35 48.63 8.40 27.10
C LYS A 35 47.32 8.16 26.38
N SER A 36 46.54 7.19 26.85
CA SER A 36 45.27 6.80 26.25
C SER A 36 44.08 7.00 27.20
N ASN A 37 42.97 7.50 26.63
CA ASN A 37 41.66 7.56 27.28
C ASN A 37 40.62 6.84 26.39
N SER A 38 39.45 6.49 26.95
CA SER A 38 38.30 6.06 26.14
C SER A 38 37.40 7.24 25.74
N ILE A 39 36.55 7.02 24.73
CA ILE A 39 35.48 7.97 24.32
C ILE A 39 34.53 8.25 25.50
N LEU A 40 34.26 7.26 26.34
CA LEU A 40 33.37 7.41 27.49
C LEU A 40 33.99 8.34 28.55
N ASP A 41 35.29 8.24 28.79
CA ASP A 41 36.01 9.11 29.72
C ASP A 41 36.01 10.56 29.20
N ARG A 42 36.35 10.75 27.90
CA ARG A 42 36.27 12.06 27.23
C ARG A 42 34.86 12.68 27.28
N TYR A 43 33.81 11.86 27.21
CA TYR A 43 32.42 12.31 27.36
C TYR A 43 32.11 12.76 28.79
N ASN A 44 32.52 11.99 29.80
CA ASN A 44 32.35 12.33 31.21
C ASN A 44 33.10 13.62 31.58
N ASP A 45 34.31 13.81 31.03
CA ASP A 45 35.15 15.00 31.18
C ASP A 45 34.65 16.22 30.38
N LYS A 46 33.56 16.08 29.61
CA LYS A 46 32.97 17.12 28.75
C LYS A 46 33.95 17.69 27.71
N HIS A 47 34.81 16.84 27.15
CA HIS A 47 35.79 17.22 26.15
C HIS A 47 35.13 17.70 24.84
N TYR A 48 34.01 17.06 24.44
CA TYR A 48 33.33 17.30 23.17
C TYR A 48 32.59 18.65 23.14
N LYS A 49 33.26 19.65 22.54
CA LYS A 49 32.67 20.99 22.26
C LYS A 49 32.06 21.10 20.87
N THR A 50 32.51 20.27 19.92
CA THR A 50 32.07 20.26 18.52
C THR A 50 31.63 18.86 18.11
N ILE A 51 30.65 18.75 17.21
CA ILE A 51 30.26 17.45 16.62
C ILE A 51 31.47 16.81 15.91
N TYR A 52 32.34 17.63 15.32
CA TYR A 52 33.56 17.17 14.68
C TYR A 52 34.49 16.39 15.62
N SER A 53 34.76 16.90 16.83
CA SER A 53 35.61 16.21 17.81
C SER A 53 35.10 14.81 18.19
N LEU A 54 33.77 14.61 18.18
CA LEU A 54 33.16 13.29 18.41
C LEU A 54 33.27 12.38 17.17
N TYR A 55 33.04 12.92 15.97
CA TYR A 55 33.20 12.19 14.70
C TYR A 55 34.65 11.72 14.50
N HIS A 56 35.62 12.59 14.77
CA HIS A 56 37.06 12.31 14.74
C HIS A 56 37.42 11.12 15.62
N ASP A 57 37.03 11.14 16.90
CA ASP A 57 37.31 10.06 17.86
C ASP A 57 36.63 8.75 17.47
N ILE A 58 35.39 8.80 16.96
CA ILE A 58 34.69 7.60 16.47
C ILE A 58 35.42 7.00 15.27
N ARG A 59 35.80 7.80 14.26
CA ARG A 59 36.54 7.36 13.08
C ARG A 59 37.90 6.76 13.45
N LEU A 60 38.65 7.43 14.32
CA LEU A 60 39.93 6.96 14.82
C LEU A 60 39.80 5.65 15.62
N SER A 61 38.82 5.55 16.52
CA SER A 61 38.60 4.34 17.30
C SER A 61 38.21 3.13 16.44
N ALA A 62 37.40 3.34 15.40
CA ALA A 62 37.05 2.32 14.43
C ALA A 62 38.27 1.90 13.61
N TYR A 63 39.06 2.85 13.13
CA TYR A 63 40.31 2.59 12.39
C TYR A 63 41.29 1.74 13.21
N ILE A 64 41.56 2.13 14.46
CA ILE A 64 42.44 1.38 15.37
C ILE A 64 41.92 -0.05 15.56
N LEU A 65 40.61 -0.25 15.77
CA LEU A 65 40.05 -1.59 15.90
C LEU A 65 40.17 -2.42 14.61
N LEU A 66 39.90 -1.83 13.44
CA LEU A 66 39.99 -2.54 12.16
C LEU A 66 41.42 -2.99 11.83
N LEU A 67 42.44 -2.18 12.18
CA LEU A 67 43.86 -2.54 12.03
C LEU A 67 44.26 -3.74 12.90
N HIS A 68 43.75 -3.82 14.13
CA HIS A 68 44.05 -4.93 15.06
C HIS A 68 43.35 -6.25 14.72
N GLN A 69 42.43 -6.24 13.75
CA GLN A 69 41.59 -7.39 13.42
C GLN A 69 41.86 -7.92 12.01
N GLU A 70 41.62 -9.22 11.83
CA GLU A 70 41.67 -9.87 10.53
C GLU A 70 40.45 -9.47 9.69
N ILE A 71 40.70 -9.19 8.40
CA ILE A 71 39.67 -8.77 7.43
C ILE A 71 38.62 -9.89 7.32
N GLY A 72 37.35 -9.52 7.52
CA GLY A 72 36.23 -10.47 7.43
C GLY A 72 35.97 -11.30 8.70
N SER A 73 36.66 -11.05 9.80
CA SER A 73 36.25 -11.57 11.11
C SER A 73 34.92 -10.94 11.57
N ASP A 74 34.10 -11.67 12.33
CA ASP A 74 32.79 -11.18 12.80
C ASP A 74 32.91 -9.82 13.52
N TYR A 75 33.94 -9.66 14.36
CA TYR A 75 34.19 -8.43 15.09
C TYR A 75 34.66 -7.27 14.19
N TYR A 76 35.46 -7.53 13.14
CA TYR A 76 35.79 -6.53 12.13
C TYR A 76 34.52 -6.03 11.41
N ILE A 77 33.62 -6.94 11.04
CA ILE A 77 32.35 -6.62 10.37
C ILE A 77 31.44 -5.79 11.30
N ASP A 78 31.37 -6.14 12.58
CA ASP A 78 30.55 -5.38 13.56
C ASP A 78 31.13 -3.99 13.86
N VAL A 79 32.45 -3.82 13.87
CA VAL A 79 33.10 -2.49 13.97
C VAL A 79 32.80 -1.64 12.73
N ASP A 80 32.90 -2.20 11.53
CA ASP A 80 32.55 -1.50 10.28
C ASP A 80 31.06 -1.12 10.22
N ARG A 81 30.15 -2.01 10.64
CA ARG A 81 28.71 -1.71 10.79
C ARG A 81 28.47 -0.59 11.78
N PHE A 82 29.11 -0.63 12.95
CA PHE A 82 28.99 0.42 13.97
C PHE A 82 29.49 1.77 13.44
N TYR A 83 30.64 1.80 12.75
CA TYR A 83 31.17 3.02 12.14
C TYR A 83 30.21 3.61 11.10
N LYS A 84 29.67 2.78 10.19
CA LYS A 84 28.69 3.21 9.19
C LYS A 84 27.42 3.77 9.84
N PHE A 85 26.87 3.07 10.83
CA PHE A 85 25.71 3.54 11.58
C PHE A 85 25.97 4.87 12.32
N ALA A 86 27.08 4.96 13.06
CA ALA A 86 27.41 6.14 13.86
C ALA A 86 27.68 7.38 12.99
N THR A 87 28.37 7.23 11.86
CA THR A 87 28.62 8.32 10.92
C THR A 87 27.36 8.76 10.19
N GLU A 88 26.53 7.82 9.72
CA GLU A 88 25.22 8.11 9.12
C GLU A 88 24.30 8.87 10.10
N PHE A 89 24.26 8.44 11.37
CA PHE A 89 23.48 9.10 12.43
C PHE A 89 23.98 10.52 12.70
N LEU A 90 25.30 10.70 12.90
CA LEU A 90 25.89 12.02 13.16
C LEU A 90 25.67 12.99 11.99
N LEU A 91 25.85 12.54 10.74
CA LEU A 91 25.63 13.37 9.55
C LEU A 91 24.16 13.78 9.38
N ARG A 92 23.21 12.88 9.68
CA ARG A 92 21.78 13.20 9.61
C ARG A 92 21.35 14.22 10.66
N GLU A 93 21.74 14.02 11.91
CA GLU A 93 21.36 14.95 12.99
C GLU A 93 22.16 16.26 12.91
N SER A 94 23.43 16.26 12.44
CA SER A 94 24.15 17.52 12.20
C SER A 94 23.50 18.33 11.07
N TYR A 95 23.09 17.69 9.97
CA TYR A 95 22.36 18.35 8.88
C TYR A 95 21.00 18.89 9.36
N ARG A 96 20.25 18.12 10.16
CA ARG A 96 18.98 18.55 10.75
C ARG A 96 19.14 19.77 11.66
N LEU A 97 20.27 19.90 12.36
CA LEU A 97 20.64 21.06 13.18
C LEU A 97 21.37 22.16 12.39
N SER A 98 21.49 22.03 11.07
CA SER A 98 22.23 22.94 10.18
C SER A 98 23.73 23.11 10.51
N ILE A 99 24.33 22.14 11.19
CA ILE A 99 25.77 22.09 11.50
C ILE A 99 26.48 21.30 10.40
N GLN A 100 27.24 22.01 9.57
CA GLN A 100 28.02 21.41 8.48
C GLN A 100 29.40 20.96 8.97
N ILE A 101 29.86 19.81 8.48
CA ILE A 101 31.23 19.30 8.69
C ILE A 101 32.08 19.72 7.48
N GLN A 102 33.25 20.31 7.73
CA GLN A 102 34.10 20.96 6.70
C GLN A 102 34.45 20.04 5.52
N GLU A 103 34.58 18.74 5.75
CA GLU A 103 34.84 17.71 4.72
C GLU A 103 33.77 17.71 3.61
N LEU A 104 32.52 18.09 3.92
CA LEU A 104 31.42 18.22 2.94
C LEU A 104 31.57 19.45 2.04
N GLU A 105 32.08 20.56 2.58
CA GLU A 105 32.34 21.78 1.80
C GLU A 105 33.50 21.55 0.82
N GLU A 106 34.58 20.90 1.27
CA GLU A 106 35.70 20.54 0.40
C GLU A 106 35.32 19.53 -0.68
N ALA A 107 34.56 18.48 -0.35
CA ALA A 107 34.11 17.49 -1.33
C ALA A 107 33.25 18.14 -2.44
N LYS A 108 32.35 19.06 -2.06
CA LYS A 108 31.53 19.84 -2.98
C LYS A 108 32.38 20.69 -3.94
N ASN A 109 33.41 21.36 -3.42
CA ASN A 109 34.32 22.20 -4.21
C ASN A 109 35.30 21.40 -5.10
N ARG A 110 35.53 20.11 -4.78
CA ARG A 110 36.33 19.19 -5.64
C ARG A 110 35.48 18.62 -6.79
N GLN A 111 34.21 18.30 -6.57
CA GLN A 111 33.30 17.82 -7.62
C GLN A 111 32.99 18.88 -8.68
N SER A 112 33.07 20.17 -8.35
CA SER A 112 32.91 21.28 -9.30
C SER A 112 34.16 21.62 -10.12
N LYS A 113 35.22 20.79 -10.11
CA LYS A 113 36.34 20.93 -11.05
C LYS A 113 36.01 20.18 -12.35
N GLU A 114 35.36 20.93 -13.23
CA GLU A 114 34.73 20.49 -14.48
C GLU A 114 35.68 19.72 -15.41
N THR A 115 35.31 18.46 -15.71
CA THR A 115 35.59 17.89 -17.04
C THR A 115 34.75 18.64 -18.08
N PRO A 116 35.25 18.89 -19.30
CA PRO A 116 34.44 19.53 -20.34
C PRO A 116 33.18 18.71 -20.63
N PRO A 117 32.01 19.34 -20.84
CA PRO A 117 30.75 18.64 -21.04
C PRO A 117 30.83 17.74 -22.28
N SER A 118 30.26 16.54 -22.17
CA SER A 118 30.14 15.63 -23.31
C SER A 118 29.23 16.22 -24.37
N GLU A 119 29.46 15.91 -25.66
CA GLU A 119 28.57 16.29 -26.77
C GLU A 119 27.10 15.97 -26.45
N PHE A 120 26.84 14.78 -25.88
CA PHE A 120 25.51 14.37 -25.43
C PHE A 120 24.93 15.27 -24.33
N GLU A 121 25.75 15.73 -23.38
CA GLU A 121 25.31 16.67 -22.34
C GLU A 121 25.03 18.06 -22.92
N THR A 122 25.79 18.49 -23.95
CA THR A 122 25.49 19.76 -24.63
C THR A 122 24.13 19.74 -25.32
N VAL A 123 23.74 18.63 -25.98
CA VAL A 123 22.40 18.46 -26.56
C VAL A 123 21.33 18.46 -25.47
N LEU A 124 21.50 17.66 -24.40
CA LEU A 124 20.54 17.65 -23.28
C LEU A 124 20.37 19.03 -22.62
N SER A 125 21.43 19.85 -22.55
CA SER A 125 21.36 21.20 -21.99
C SER A 125 20.66 22.22 -22.89
N GLN A 126 20.53 21.93 -24.19
CA GLN A 126 19.73 22.74 -25.12
C GLN A 126 18.24 22.37 -25.03
N ASP A 127 17.94 21.07 -24.89
CA ASP A 127 16.56 20.56 -24.88
C ASP A 127 15.87 20.62 -23.49
N PHE A 128 16.63 20.53 -22.39
CA PHE A 128 16.09 20.34 -21.04
C PHE A 128 16.76 21.20 -19.96
N ILE A 129 15.95 21.65 -18.99
CA ILE A 129 16.43 22.28 -17.76
C ILE A 129 16.89 21.19 -16.78
N LYS A 130 18.18 21.14 -16.49
CA LYS A 130 18.79 20.15 -15.58
C LYS A 130 18.57 20.50 -14.11
N ILE A 131 17.58 19.88 -13.48
CA ILE A 131 17.48 19.80 -12.02
C ILE A 131 18.30 18.57 -11.58
N SER A 132 19.39 18.77 -10.83
CA SER A 132 20.29 17.67 -10.43
C SER A 132 20.52 17.58 -8.93
N THR A 133 20.70 16.35 -8.47
CA THR A 133 21.14 16.00 -7.12
C THR A 133 22.41 15.14 -7.24
N SER A 134 23.47 15.50 -6.51
CA SER A 134 24.70 14.72 -6.46
C SER A 134 24.95 14.18 -5.06
N TYR A 135 25.50 12.98 -4.99
CA TYR A 135 26.00 12.36 -3.77
C TYR A 135 27.16 11.43 -4.12
N SER A 136 28.08 11.24 -3.18
CA SER A 136 29.16 10.25 -3.28
C SER A 136 28.77 8.98 -2.52
N LEU A 137 29.07 7.82 -3.11
CA LEU A 137 28.89 6.52 -2.49
C LEU A 137 30.16 5.69 -2.75
N GLY A 138 30.60 4.93 -1.74
CA GLY A 138 31.74 4.02 -1.88
C GLY A 138 31.42 2.85 -2.81
N ASN A 139 32.37 2.48 -3.66
CA ASN A 139 32.26 1.29 -4.51
C ASN A 139 32.60 0.02 -3.72
N GLY A 140 32.07 -1.12 -4.16
CA GLY A 140 32.49 -2.43 -3.66
C GLY A 140 33.69 -3.00 -4.41
N GLU A 141 34.43 -3.91 -3.80
CA GLU A 141 35.46 -4.72 -4.45
C GLU A 141 35.05 -6.19 -4.46
N SER A 142 35.32 -6.89 -5.56
CA SER A 142 35.13 -8.35 -5.72
C SER A 142 36.22 -8.92 -6.62
N PHE A 143 36.60 -10.18 -6.41
CA PHE A 143 37.52 -10.89 -7.29
C PHE A 143 36.77 -11.51 -8.48
N PHE A 144 37.44 -11.57 -9.63
CA PHE A 144 37.00 -12.38 -10.77
C PHE A 144 38.13 -13.26 -11.31
N VAL A 145 37.74 -14.37 -11.94
CA VAL A 145 38.62 -15.35 -12.59
C VAL A 145 38.07 -15.70 -13.96
N MET A 146 38.93 -15.75 -14.98
CA MET A 146 38.58 -16.31 -16.28
C MET A 146 38.87 -17.82 -16.30
N THR A 147 37.83 -18.63 -16.46
CA THR A 147 37.98 -20.09 -16.59
C THR A 147 38.48 -20.48 -17.98
N GLN A 148 38.98 -21.72 -18.13
CA GLN A 148 39.45 -22.28 -19.41
C GLN A 148 38.40 -22.24 -20.54
N ASN A 149 37.11 -22.15 -20.20
CA ASN A 149 36.01 -22.04 -21.16
C ASN A 149 35.62 -20.58 -21.48
N ASN A 150 36.47 -19.61 -21.13
CA ASN A 150 36.20 -18.16 -21.19
C ASN A 150 34.93 -17.71 -20.46
N VAL A 151 34.49 -18.47 -19.44
CA VAL A 151 33.40 -18.05 -18.55
C VAL A 151 34.01 -17.26 -17.40
N PRO A 152 33.67 -15.97 -17.22
CA PRO A 152 34.06 -15.20 -16.05
C PRO A 152 33.29 -15.71 -14.83
N LEU A 153 34.01 -15.97 -13.75
CA LEU A 153 33.45 -16.25 -12.43
C LEU A 153 33.75 -15.06 -11.52
N PHE A 154 32.74 -14.60 -10.78
CA PHE A 154 32.86 -13.51 -9.81
C PHE A 154 32.68 -14.07 -8.40
N SER A 155 33.42 -13.54 -7.42
CA SER A 155 33.20 -13.81 -6.00
C SER A 155 32.09 -12.92 -5.43
N SER A 156 31.75 -13.13 -4.15
CA SER A 156 31.05 -12.13 -3.36
C SER A 156 31.87 -10.84 -3.22
N LEU A 157 31.26 -9.79 -2.66
CA LEU A 157 31.99 -8.62 -2.20
C LEU A 157 33.00 -8.99 -1.11
N ASN A 158 34.15 -8.33 -1.11
CA ASN A 158 35.30 -8.65 -0.23
C ASN A 158 35.10 -8.26 1.25
N GLN A 159 33.98 -7.64 1.62
CA GLN A 159 33.61 -7.16 2.97
C GLN A 159 34.64 -6.26 3.69
N ARG A 160 35.69 -5.81 2.99
CA ARG A 160 36.64 -4.80 3.45
C ARG A 160 35.93 -3.48 3.79
N SER A 161 36.30 -2.88 4.92
CA SER A 161 35.82 -1.55 5.32
C SER A 161 36.46 -0.46 4.46
N SER A 162 35.73 0.63 4.22
CA SER A 162 36.28 1.82 3.55
C SER A 162 37.34 2.57 4.37
N LEU A 163 37.50 2.23 5.65
CA LEU A 163 38.57 2.73 6.51
C LEU A 163 39.87 1.90 6.43
N ASP A 164 39.83 0.72 5.82
CA ASP A 164 40.95 -0.22 5.85
C ASP A 164 41.86 -0.03 4.63
N GLU A 165 42.99 0.63 4.84
CA GLU A 165 43.93 1.01 3.77
C GLU A 165 44.84 -0.14 3.32
N ARG A 166 44.83 -1.29 4.01
CA ARG A 166 45.69 -2.45 3.70
C ARG A 166 45.47 -2.96 2.27
N GLU A 167 46.55 -3.08 1.49
CA GLU A 167 46.48 -3.64 0.14
C GLU A 167 46.08 -5.12 0.17
N ILE A 168 45.04 -5.48 -0.58
CA ILE A 168 44.67 -6.87 -0.80
C ILE A 168 45.58 -7.45 -1.89
N LEU A 169 46.41 -8.42 -1.54
CA LEU A 169 47.17 -9.23 -2.50
C LEU A 169 46.30 -10.43 -2.96
N PRO A 170 45.71 -10.40 -4.18
CA PRO A 170 44.97 -11.55 -4.69
C PRO A 170 45.93 -12.73 -4.96
N PRO A 171 45.49 -13.99 -4.81
CA PRO A 171 46.24 -15.13 -5.31
C PRO A 171 46.39 -15.04 -6.83
N GLU A 172 47.50 -15.52 -7.40
CA GLU A 172 47.94 -15.29 -8.80
C GLU A 172 46.88 -15.54 -9.90
N ALA A 173 45.88 -16.40 -9.66
CA ALA A 173 44.80 -16.69 -10.59
C ALA A 173 43.61 -15.69 -10.56
N PHE A 174 43.58 -14.76 -9.61
CA PHE A 174 42.46 -13.84 -9.35
C PHE A 174 42.84 -12.39 -9.68
N SER A 175 41.89 -11.67 -10.26
CA SER A 175 42.00 -10.23 -10.53
C SER A 175 40.88 -9.47 -9.82
N THR A 176 41.16 -8.25 -9.36
CA THR A 176 40.18 -7.41 -8.66
C THR A 176 39.31 -6.64 -9.64
N THR A 177 38.02 -6.51 -9.30
CA THR A 177 37.03 -5.70 -10.02
C THR A 177 36.27 -4.80 -9.05
N ILE A 178 35.99 -3.59 -9.52
CA ILE A 178 35.19 -2.60 -8.81
C ILE A 178 33.72 -2.80 -9.17
N VAL A 179 32.88 -2.98 -8.15
CA VAL A 179 31.42 -3.10 -8.27
C VAL A 179 30.80 -1.73 -7.98
N VAL A 180 30.28 -1.10 -9.03
CA VAL A 180 29.57 0.19 -8.92
C VAL A 180 28.14 -0.04 -8.41
N PRO A 181 27.68 0.68 -7.38
CA PRO A 181 26.34 0.52 -6.84
C PRO A 181 25.25 1.00 -7.80
N GLN A 182 24.15 0.26 -7.91
CA GLN A 182 22.96 0.68 -8.65
C GLN A 182 22.17 1.69 -7.81
N THR A 183 22.03 2.92 -8.33
CA THR A 183 21.37 4.04 -7.64
C THR A 183 19.89 4.19 -7.96
N ILE A 184 19.43 3.64 -9.09
CA ILE A 184 18.06 3.77 -9.59
C ILE A 184 17.29 2.47 -9.31
N SER A 185 16.20 2.55 -8.54
CA SER A 185 15.28 1.42 -8.37
C SER A 185 14.58 1.07 -9.68
N THR A 186 14.48 -0.22 -9.99
CA THR A 186 13.59 -0.66 -11.06
C THR A 186 12.12 -0.54 -10.61
N PRO A 187 11.16 -0.34 -11.52
CA PRO A 187 9.75 -0.38 -11.17
C PRO A 187 9.37 -1.80 -10.71
N ALA A 188 8.70 -1.90 -9.56
CA ALA A 188 8.17 -3.17 -9.07
C ALA A 188 6.92 -3.59 -9.86
N THR A 189 6.65 -4.89 -9.89
CA THR A 189 5.40 -5.43 -10.46
C THR A 189 4.29 -5.45 -9.40
N ASN A 190 3.03 -5.38 -9.86
CA ASN A 190 1.87 -5.48 -8.98
C ASN A 190 1.81 -6.85 -8.28
N LEU A 191 1.26 -6.91 -7.07
CA LEU A 191 1.20 -8.12 -6.24
C LEU A 191 0.59 -9.34 -6.97
N GLY A 192 -0.40 -9.13 -7.85
CA GLY A 192 -1.00 -10.19 -8.66
C GLY A 192 -0.06 -10.89 -9.65
N PHE A 193 1.08 -10.27 -10.01
CA PHE A 193 2.13 -10.90 -10.80
C PHE A 193 3.07 -11.76 -9.95
N LEU A 194 3.27 -11.41 -8.68
CA LEU A 194 4.10 -12.20 -7.74
C LEU A 194 3.37 -13.45 -7.23
N ALA A 195 2.05 -13.36 -7.05
CA ALA A 195 1.20 -14.45 -6.58
C ALA A 195 0.01 -14.73 -7.54
N PRO A 196 0.26 -15.11 -8.81
CA PRO A 196 -0.80 -15.49 -9.73
C PRO A 196 -1.45 -16.82 -9.27
N GLN A 197 -2.72 -17.04 -9.61
CA GLN A 197 -3.33 -18.35 -9.39
C GLN A 197 -2.75 -19.40 -10.36
N VAL A 198 -1.91 -20.29 -9.83
CA VAL A 198 -1.33 -21.44 -10.56
C VAL A 198 -2.23 -22.70 -10.45
N GLY A 199 -3.38 -22.58 -9.79
CA GLY A 199 -4.33 -23.67 -9.58
C GLY A 199 -5.37 -23.84 -10.70
N ARG A 200 -6.15 -24.93 -10.63
CA ARG A 200 -7.36 -25.13 -11.46
C ARG A 200 -8.65 -24.63 -10.78
N ILE A 201 -8.50 -23.85 -9.71
CA ILE A 201 -9.64 -23.24 -9.00
C ILE A 201 -10.18 -22.13 -9.92
N PRO A 202 -11.48 -22.12 -10.27
CA PRO A 202 -12.05 -21.02 -11.02
C PRO A 202 -12.02 -19.73 -10.19
N PRO A 203 -11.89 -18.55 -10.81
CA PRO A 203 -12.02 -17.29 -10.08
C PRO A 203 -13.39 -17.20 -9.39
N PRO A 204 -13.46 -16.65 -8.15
CA PRO A 204 -14.67 -16.67 -7.31
C PRO A 204 -15.83 -15.82 -7.84
N THR A 205 -15.60 -15.06 -8.92
CA THR A 205 -16.61 -14.28 -9.64
C THR A 205 -17.41 -15.09 -10.65
N LEU A 206 -17.02 -16.33 -10.96
CA LEU A 206 -17.77 -17.19 -11.88
C LEU A 206 -18.91 -17.92 -11.16
N PRO A 207 -20.14 -17.95 -11.73
CA PRO A 207 -21.21 -18.80 -11.23
C PRO A 207 -20.91 -20.28 -11.50
N PRO A 208 -21.38 -21.21 -10.64
CA PRO A 208 -22.23 -20.98 -9.47
C PRO A 208 -21.43 -20.58 -8.22
N THR A 209 -21.88 -19.52 -7.55
CA THR A 209 -21.39 -19.09 -6.23
C THR A 209 -22.20 -19.67 -5.06
N GLU A 210 -23.36 -20.27 -5.35
CA GLU A 210 -24.25 -20.88 -4.35
C GLU A 210 -23.72 -22.24 -3.85
N ILE A 211 -23.62 -22.39 -2.54
CA ILE A 211 -23.17 -23.64 -1.89
C ILE A 211 -24.31 -24.68 -1.80
N LEU A 212 -25.56 -24.24 -1.56
CA LEU A 212 -26.69 -25.11 -1.19
C LEU A 212 -27.85 -25.13 -2.20
N SER A 213 -27.56 -24.88 -3.49
CA SER A 213 -28.58 -24.80 -4.57
C SER A 213 -29.45 -26.06 -4.76
N ARG A 214 -29.04 -27.22 -4.22
CA ARG A 214 -29.79 -28.49 -4.27
C ARG A 214 -29.86 -29.20 -2.91
N PHE A 215 -29.72 -28.45 -1.81
CA PHE A 215 -29.82 -29.04 -0.48
C PHE A 215 -31.28 -29.40 -0.15
N LEU A 216 -31.53 -30.66 0.19
CA LEU A 216 -32.83 -31.15 0.67
C LEU A 216 -32.68 -31.61 2.11
N HIS A 217 -33.29 -30.88 3.04
CA HIS A 217 -33.32 -31.28 4.44
C HIS A 217 -34.26 -32.49 4.64
N PRO A 218 -33.92 -33.49 5.48
CA PRO A 218 -34.78 -34.65 5.77
C PRO A 218 -36.23 -34.31 6.11
N ASN A 219 -36.48 -33.19 6.79
CA ASN A 219 -37.84 -32.73 7.15
C ASN A 219 -38.70 -32.28 5.94
N TRP A 220 -38.12 -32.15 4.74
CA TRP A 220 -38.85 -31.77 3.51
C TRP A 220 -39.18 -32.96 2.61
N TYR A 221 -38.81 -34.18 2.98
CA TYR A 221 -39.17 -35.37 2.21
C TYR A 221 -40.68 -35.63 2.31
N SER A 222 -41.31 -35.94 1.18
CA SER A 222 -42.71 -36.32 1.13
C SER A 222 -42.91 -37.68 1.83
N LEU A 223 -43.48 -37.65 3.03
CA LEU A 223 -43.92 -38.85 3.73
C LEU A 223 -45.07 -39.52 2.94
N PRO A 224 -45.14 -40.86 2.92
CA PRO A 224 -46.24 -41.55 2.23
C PRO A 224 -47.56 -41.34 3.00
N THR A 225 -48.60 -40.93 2.27
CA THR A 225 -49.95 -40.65 2.80
C THR A 225 -50.99 -41.47 2.05
N ALA A 226 -52.20 -41.56 2.63
CA ALA A 226 -53.33 -42.27 2.02
C ALA A 226 -53.57 -41.84 0.57
N LYS A 227 -53.83 -42.82 -0.29
CA LYS A 227 -54.17 -42.59 -1.70
C LYS A 227 -55.67 -42.72 -1.88
N TRP A 228 -56.30 -41.67 -2.40
CA TRP A 228 -57.68 -41.75 -2.86
C TRP A 228 -57.72 -42.45 -4.23
N LEU A 229 -58.56 -43.48 -4.33
CA LEU A 229 -58.81 -44.26 -5.53
C LEU A 229 -60.04 -43.71 -6.23
N ASP A 230 -59.92 -43.44 -7.52
CA ASP A 230 -61.03 -43.02 -8.36
C ASP A 230 -61.68 -44.25 -9.01
N ASN A 231 -62.89 -44.58 -8.56
CA ASN A 231 -63.70 -45.67 -9.10
C ASN A 231 -64.83 -45.04 -9.95
N SER A 232 -65.33 -45.77 -10.95
CA SER A 232 -66.41 -45.26 -11.82
C SER A 232 -67.65 -44.78 -11.05
N ASP A 233 -68.35 -43.77 -11.58
CA ASP A 233 -69.50 -43.06 -10.96
C ASP A 233 -70.61 -43.94 -10.36
N LEU A 234 -70.72 -45.20 -10.82
CA LEU A 234 -71.73 -46.17 -10.39
C LEU A 234 -71.25 -47.13 -9.28
N GLN A 235 -70.01 -47.00 -8.81
CA GLN A 235 -69.35 -47.92 -7.87
C GLN A 235 -69.15 -47.31 -6.47
N SER A 236 -70.22 -46.75 -5.89
CA SER A 236 -70.23 -46.17 -4.54
C SER A 236 -69.97 -47.17 -3.40
N PHE A 237 -69.94 -48.47 -3.69
CA PHE A 237 -69.64 -49.55 -2.73
C PHE A 237 -68.17 -50.02 -2.76
N ALA A 238 -67.38 -49.56 -3.74
CA ALA A 238 -65.98 -49.96 -3.90
C ALA A 238 -65.07 -49.21 -2.91
N PRO A 239 -63.92 -49.78 -2.49
CA PRO A 239 -62.99 -49.09 -1.61
C PRO A 239 -62.41 -47.84 -2.28
N VAL A 240 -62.54 -46.69 -1.61
CA VAL A 240 -62.15 -45.35 -2.11
C VAL A 240 -60.74 -44.93 -1.64
N VAL A 241 -60.12 -45.71 -0.75
CA VAL A 241 -58.83 -45.36 -0.12
C VAL A 241 -57.92 -46.58 -0.07
N ASP A 242 -56.63 -46.37 -0.38
CA ASP A 242 -55.54 -47.31 -0.11
C ASP A 242 -54.58 -46.73 0.96
N GLU A 243 -54.37 -47.47 2.04
CA GLU A 243 -53.59 -47.08 3.23
C GLU A 243 -52.40 -48.04 3.53
N GLN A 244 -52.00 -48.90 2.60
CA GLN A 244 -51.06 -50.00 2.86
C GLN A 244 -49.66 -49.62 3.39
N ASN A 245 -49.23 -48.36 3.28
CA ASN A 245 -47.94 -47.89 3.80
C ASN A 245 -47.96 -46.37 4.08
N THR A 246 -48.82 -45.91 4.99
CA THR A 246 -49.05 -44.48 5.25
C THR A 246 -48.62 -44.07 6.64
N VAL A 247 -48.02 -42.88 6.77
CA VAL A 247 -47.67 -42.29 8.08
C VAL A 247 -48.87 -41.60 8.76
N VAL A 248 -49.89 -41.23 7.98
CA VAL A 248 -51.06 -40.44 8.39
C VAL A 248 -52.32 -41.10 7.85
N THR A 249 -53.39 -41.10 8.66
CA THR A 249 -54.72 -41.65 8.29
C THR A 249 -55.38 -40.85 7.17
N SER A 250 -56.31 -41.46 6.44
CA SER A 250 -57.12 -40.76 5.43
C SER A 250 -58.03 -39.67 6.02
N GLU A 251 -58.52 -39.82 7.25
CA GLU A 251 -59.27 -38.76 7.94
C GLU A 251 -58.39 -37.53 8.18
N ASP A 252 -57.22 -37.70 8.80
CA ASP A 252 -56.32 -36.59 9.08
C ASP A 252 -55.80 -35.97 7.79
N ARG A 253 -55.45 -36.79 6.78
CA ARG A 253 -55.02 -36.33 5.46
C ARG A 253 -56.13 -35.55 4.73
N GLY A 254 -57.38 -35.96 4.91
CA GLY A 254 -58.58 -35.32 4.39
C GLY A 254 -58.89 -33.99 5.08
N ARG A 255 -58.76 -33.91 6.41
CA ARG A 255 -58.83 -32.65 7.18
C ARG A 255 -57.75 -31.67 6.72
N LEU A 256 -56.50 -32.12 6.61
CA LEU A 256 -55.38 -31.31 6.12
C LEU A 256 -55.62 -30.79 4.69
N TRP A 257 -56.19 -31.62 3.81
CA TRP A 257 -56.60 -31.20 2.47
C TRP A 257 -57.76 -30.19 2.50
N LEU A 258 -58.77 -30.40 3.35
CA LEU A 258 -59.91 -29.50 3.49
C LEU A 258 -59.47 -28.13 4.00
N GLU A 259 -58.58 -28.09 5.00
CA GLU A 259 -58.04 -26.86 5.58
C GLU A 259 -57.17 -26.09 4.58
N GLN A 260 -56.22 -26.76 3.91
CA GLN A 260 -55.27 -26.08 3.02
C GLN A 260 -55.81 -25.79 1.61
N ILE A 261 -56.64 -26.69 1.06
CA ILE A 261 -57.05 -26.68 -0.36
C ILE A 261 -58.58 -26.55 -0.50
N GLY A 262 -59.35 -27.13 0.42
CA GLY A 262 -60.81 -27.09 0.37
C GLY A 262 -61.37 -25.70 0.67
N TYR A 263 -61.03 -25.14 1.84
CA TYR A 263 -61.50 -23.82 2.24
C TYR A 263 -60.94 -22.70 1.38
N THR A 264 -59.67 -22.75 0.97
CA THR A 264 -59.08 -21.77 0.05
C THR A 264 -59.87 -21.70 -1.27
N LYS A 265 -60.16 -22.85 -1.91
CA LYS A 265 -61.00 -22.90 -3.11
C LYS A 265 -62.45 -22.42 -2.88
N LEU A 266 -63.02 -22.67 -1.71
CA LEU A 266 -64.36 -22.17 -1.36
C LEU A 266 -64.36 -20.65 -1.17
N PHE A 267 -63.34 -20.10 -0.52
CA PHE A 267 -63.15 -18.65 -0.39
C PHE A 267 -62.95 -18.00 -1.77
N ASP A 268 -62.04 -18.51 -2.61
CA ASP A 268 -61.80 -18.02 -3.97
C ASP A 268 -63.10 -18.01 -4.79
N LYS A 269 -63.89 -19.08 -4.72
CA LYS A 269 -65.19 -19.17 -5.40
C LYS A 269 -66.20 -18.15 -4.85
N SER A 270 -66.25 -17.94 -3.53
CA SER A 270 -67.14 -16.94 -2.92
C SER A 270 -66.76 -15.50 -3.29
N VAL A 271 -65.46 -15.21 -3.43
CA VAL A 271 -64.96 -13.90 -3.90
C VAL A 271 -65.22 -13.71 -5.39
N PHE A 272 -65.19 -14.78 -6.18
CA PHE A 272 -65.59 -14.73 -7.59
C PHE A 272 -67.11 -14.48 -7.73
N GLU A 273 -67.94 -15.15 -6.92
CA GLU A 273 -69.39 -14.94 -6.87
C GLU A 273 -69.80 -13.59 -6.28
N SER A 274 -68.97 -12.94 -5.44
CA SER A 274 -69.19 -11.56 -5.01
C SER A 274 -68.81 -10.55 -6.08
N LYS A 275 -67.67 -10.71 -6.78
CA LYS A 275 -67.28 -9.84 -7.89
C LYS A 275 -68.32 -9.80 -9.01
N ILE A 276 -68.90 -10.95 -9.38
CA ILE A 276 -70.00 -11.03 -10.35
C ILE A 276 -71.26 -10.26 -9.89
N LYS A 277 -71.48 -10.11 -8.57
CA LYS A 277 -72.59 -9.33 -8.00
C LYS A 277 -72.31 -7.83 -7.86
N ASP A 278 -71.05 -7.43 -7.87
CA ASP A 278 -70.65 -6.02 -7.85
C ASP A 278 -70.53 -5.46 -9.28
N GLU A 279 -69.98 -6.24 -10.23
CA GLU A 279 -69.97 -5.87 -11.67
C GLU A 279 -71.39 -5.71 -12.26
N SER A 280 -72.40 -6.38 -11.70
CA SER A 280 -73.80 -6.23 -12.09
C SER A 280 -74.53 -5.03 -11.45
N LYS A 281 -73.80 -4.08 -10.84
CA LYS A 281 -74.37 -2.85 -10.24
C LYS A 281 -73.81 -1.52 -10.75
N ASP A 282 -72.66 -1.49 -11.41
CA ASP A 282 -71.99 -0.23 -11.81
C ASP A 282 -72.06 0.11 -13.32
N GLU A 283 -72.83 -0.62 -14.13
CA GLU A 283 -73.11 -0.25 -15.53
C GLU A 283 -74.12 0.92 -15.66
N SER A 284 -73.83 2.08 -15.08
CA SER A 284 -74.46 3.35 -15.49
C SER A 284 -73.69 4.62 -15.09
N LYS A 285 -72.51 4.85 -15.70
CA LYS A 285 -72.07 6.21 -16.11
C LYS A 285 -70.87 6.25 -17.06
N GLU A 286 -71.12 6.97 -18.16
CA GLU A 286 -70.22 7.77 -19.00
C GLU A 286 -68.89 7.18 -19.54
N SER A 287 -68.88 7.13 -20.87
CA SER A 287 -67.76 6.92 -21.78
C SER A 287 -66.90 8.18 -21.99
N ASN A 288 -65.84 7.99 -22.80
CA ASN A 288 -64.94 8.98 -23.43
C ASN A 288 -63.64 9.25 -22.64
N ASP A 289 -62.44 9.24 -23.22
CA ASP A 289 -61.96 8.77 -24.55
C ASP A 289 -60.45 8.45 -24.42
N ILE A 290 -59.89 7.61 -25.29
CA ILE A 290 -58.44 7.37 -25.38
C ILE A 290 -57.97 7.63 -26.82
N GLU A 291 -57.20 8.70 -27.03
CA GLU A 291 -56.39 8.92 -28.24
C GLU A 291 -54.97 9.41 -27.87
N VAL A 292 -53.96 8.74 -28.45
CA VAL A 292 -52.50 9.00 -28.44
C VAL A 292 -51.95 8.28 -29.70
N PRO A 293 -50.91 8.71 -30.45
CA PRO A 293 -49.89 9.77 -30.28
C PRO A 293 -50.07 10.95 -31.31
N ASP A 294 -49.13 11.85 -31.68
CA ASP A 294 -47.67 11.93 -31.50
C ASP A 294 -47.07 13.36 -31.59
N ALA A 295 -45.80 13.48 -31.17
CA ALA A 295 -44.71 14.38 -31.57
C ALA A 295 -44.99 15.83 -32.06
N SER A 296 -44.55 16.82 -31.25
CA SER A 296 -43.51 17.78 -31.70
C SER A 296 -42.95 18.72 -30.60
N LYS A 297 -41.64 18.57 -30.36
CA LYS A 297 -40.58 19.61 -30.19
C LYS A 297 -40.73 20.82 -29.23
N ASP A 298 -39.78 20.81 -28.29
CA ASP A 298 -38.75 21.85 -28.04
C ASP A 298 -38.95 22.97 -26.99
N ILE A 299 -37.89 23.07 -26.17
CA ILE A 299 -37.42 24.17 -25.30
C ILE A 299 -38.05 24.30 -23.90
N ILE A 300 -37.35 23.67 -22.94
CA ILE A 300 -37.40 24.00 -21.51
C ILE A 300 -36.37 25.12 -21.24
N THR A 301 -36.80 26.18 -20.58
CA THR A 301 -35.93 27.26 -20.07
C THR A 301 -35.08 26.77 -18.89
N PRO A 302 -33.77 27.11 -18.84
CA PRO A 302 -32.95 26.82 -17.67
C PRO A 302 -33.35 27.73 -16.48
N PRO A 303 -33.23 27.27 -15.23
CA PRO A 303 -33.50 28.10 -14.07
C PRO A 303 -32.42 29.17 -13.92
N THR A 304 -32.82 30.43 -13.93
CA THR A 304 -31.94 31.57 -13.68
C THR A 304 -31.46 31.56 -12.22
N SER A 305 -30.26 31.04 -11.99
CA SER A 305 -29.51 31.34 -10.78
C SER A 305 -29.23 32.85 -10.75
N LYS A 306 -29.66 33.52 -9.68
CA LYS A 306 -29.26 34.90 -9.42
C LYS A 306 -27.80 34.92 -8.98
N SER A 307 -26.88 35.01 -9.93
CA SER A 307 -25.58 35.61 -9.65
C SER A 307 -25.83 37.07 -9.26
N GLN A 308 -25.44 37.46 -8.05
CA GLN A 308 -25.32 38.87 -7.72
C GLN A 308 -24.14 39.43 -8.51
N ASP A 309 -24.34 40.59 -9.12
CA ASP A 309 -23.28 41.33 -9.78
C ASP A 309 -22.36 41.95 -8.71
N ASP A 310 -21.18 41.35 -8.50
CA ASP A 310 -20.05 41.97 -7.80
C ASP A 310 -18.89 42.14 -8.79
N ASP A 311 -19.01 43.18 -9.63
CA ASP A 311 -17.98 43.67 -10.56
C ASP A 311 -16.84 44.38 -9.78
N GLU A 312 -16.13 43.64 -8.93
CA GLU A 312 -14.87 44.07 -8.32
C GLU A 312 -13.67 43.31 -8.92
N ASN A 313 -12.65 44.06 -9.37
CA ASN A 313 -11.43 43.58 -10.02
C ASN A 313 -10.92 42.25 -9.45
N HIS A 314 -11.13 41.15 -10.20
CA HIS A 314 -10.68 39.82 -9.80
C HIS A 314 -9.15 39.68 -9.90
N THR A 315 -8.42 40.26 -8.95
CA THR A 315 -6.99 39.98 -8.76
C THR A 315 -6.85 38.58 -8.18
N ILE A 316 -6.49 37.61 -9.02
CA ILE A 316 -6.21 36.24 -8.59
C ILE A 316 -4.99 36.25 -7.65
N SER A 317 -5.22 36.04 -6.37
CA SER A 317 -4.18 35.85 -5.35
C SER A 317 -3.55 34.47 -5.50
N LEU A 318 -2.24 34.44 -5.76
CA LEU A 318 -1.49 33.19 -5.93
C LEU A 318 -1.45 32.38 -4.62
N ASP A 319 -1.42 33.05 -3.48
CA ASP A 319 -1.40 32.40 -2.16
C ASP A 319 -2.68 31.58 -1.94
N ASN A 320 -3.85 32.17 -2.21
CA ASN A 320 -5.14 31.46 -2.12
C ASN A 320 -5.22 30.28 -3.11
N LEU A 321 -4.60 30.38 -4.28
CA LEU A 321 -4.55 29.29 -5.26
C LEU A 321 -3.63 28.14 -4.81
N TYR A 322 -2.54 28.46 -4.11
CA TYR A 322 -1.60 27.48 -3.55
C TYR A 322 -2.17 26.76 -2.32
N GLU A 323 -2.90 27.47 -1.47
CA GLU A 323 -3.51 26.93 -0.24
C GLU A 323 -4.90 26.30 -0.46
N TRP A 324 -5.46 26.39 -1.67
CA TRP A 324 -6.78 25.83 -1.97
C TRP A 324 -6.78 24.29 -1.94
N ALA A 325 -7.69 23.73 -1.13
CA ALA A 325 -7.99 22.31 -1.11
C ALA A 325 -9.51 22.08 -1.20
N PRO A 326 -9.98 20.95 -1.76
CA PRO A 326 -11.41 20.62 -1.87
C PRO A 326 -12.17 20.52 -0.53
N GLY A 327 -11.46 20.53 0.60
CA GLY A 327 -12.06 20.55 1.95
C GLY A 327 -12.12 21.93 2.59
N ASN A 328 -11.82 23.01 1.87
CA ASN A 328 -11.90 24.39 2.37
C ASN A 328 -13.28 25.03 2.13
N GLU A 329 -14.23 24.32 1.50
CA GLU A 329 -15.63 24.73 1.41
C GLU A 329 -16.31 24.57 2.78
N ILE A 330 -16.72 25.68 3.39
CA ILE A 330 -17.47 25.71 4.65
C ILE A 330 -18.92 26.08 4.31
N ASP A 331 -19.85 25.20 4.68
CA ASP A 331 -21.30 25.44 4.57
C ASP A 331 -21.83 26.15 5.83
N ASP A 332 -22.89 26.96 5.69
CA ASP A 332 -23.47 27.75 6.80
C ASP A 332 -23.98 26.87 7.97
N ASP A 333 -24.41 25.63 7.71
CA ASP A 333 -24.89 24.70 8.73
C ASP A 333 -23.78 24.24 9.70
N VAL A 334 -22.51 24.26 9.26
CA VAL A 334 -21.34 24.05 10.13
C VAL A 334 -21.21 25.21 11.11
N ILE A 335 -21.32 26.44 10.62
CA ILE A 335 -21.22 27.66 11.42
C ILE A 335 -22.35 27.69 12.45
N GLU A 336 -23.60 27.44 12.01
CA GLU A 336 -24.76 27.36 12.91
C GLU A 336 -24.61 26.24 13.97
N ALA A 337 -24.03 25.09 13.62
CA ALA A 337 -23.82 24.00 14.58
C ALA A 337 -22.77 24.32 15.65
N PHE A 338 -21.70 25.04 15.29
CA PHE A 338 -20.71 25.59 16.24
C PHE A 338 -21.33 26.67 17.13
N GLU A 339 -22.10 27.61 16.58
CA GLU A 339 -22.78 28.65 17.37
C GLU A 339 -23.77 28.07 18.41
N LYS A 340 -24.46 26.99 18.04
CA LYS A 340 -25.44 26.30 18.90
C LYS A 340 -24.81 25.24 19.82
N GLY A 341 -23.55 24.86 19.61
CA GLY A 341 -22.88 23.77 20.33
C GLY A 341 -23.45 22.37 20.02
N GLU A 342 -23.99 22.16 18.82
CA GLU A 342 -24.59 20.88 18.38
C GLU A 342 -23.68 20.08 17.43
N GLU A 343 -22.40 20.45 17.36
CA GLU A 343 -21.33 19.86 16.52
C GLU A 343 -21.35 18.33 16.44
N SER A 344 -21.46 17.64 17.58
CA SER A 344 -21.45 16.17 17.62
C SER A 344 -22.67 15.53 16.94
N LYS A 345 -23.85 16.17 17.03
CA LYS A 345 -25.07 15.69 16.36
C LYS A 345 -24.94 15.81 14.85
N LEU A 346 -24.40 16.94 14.37
CA LEU A 346 -24.15 17.16 12.95
C LEU A 346 -23.16 16.12 12.40
N VAL A 347 -22.10 15.79 13.14
CA VAL A 347 -21.17 14.71 12.77
C VAL A 347 -21.88 13.35 12.67
N ASP A 348 -22.71 12.98 13.66
CA ASP A 348 -23.46 11.72 13.62
C ASP A 348 -24.44 11.66 12.43
N ASP A 349 -25.15 12.75 12.14
CA ASP A 349 -26.07 12.84 11.00
C ASP A 349 -25.34 12.76 9.66
N LEU A 350 -24.21 13.46 9.50
CA LEU A 350 -23.37 13.39 8.29
C LEU A 350 -22.77 11.99 8.07
N LEU A 351 -22.32 11.31 9.14
CA LEU A 351 -21.84 9.93 9.08
C LEU A 351 -22.96 8.94 8.71
N ASN A 352 -24.17 9.15 9.22
CA ASN A 352 -25.35 8.37 8.84
C ASN A 352 -25.71 8.58 7.37
N GLN A 353 -25.71 9.82 6.88
CA GLN A 353 -25.92 10.13 5.45
C GLN A 353 -24.84 9.49 4.55
N LEU A 354 -23.57 9.59 4.92
CA LEU A 354 -22.46 8.92 4.23
C LEU A 354 -22.64 7.40 4.17
N ASN A 355 -23.09 6.79 5.27
CA ASN A 355 -23.36 5.35 5.31
C ASN A 355 -24.54 4.97 4.40
N LEU A 356 -25.62 5.77 4.36
CA LEU A 356 -26.76 5.57 3.45
C LEU A 356 -26.34 5.68 1.98
N LEU A 357 -25.59 6.72 1.60
CA LEU A 357 -25.09 6.88 0.23
C LEU A 357 -24.15 5.73 -0.17
N ARG A 358 -23.24 5.31 0.72
CA ARG A 358 -22.39 4.14 0.51
C ARG A 358 -23.20 2.86 0.31
N ASN A 359 -24.23 2.63 1.13
CA ASN A 359 -25.08 1.44 1.01
C ASN A 359 -25.88 1.47 -0.30
N ASN A 360 -26.43 2.62 -0.69
CA ASN A 360 -27.10 2.80 -1.97
C ASN A 360 -26.15 2.48 -3.15
N ARG A 361 -24.90 2.95 -3.11
CA ARG A 361 -23.85 2.64 -4.11
C ARG A 361 -23.51 1.14 -4.17
N LEU A 362 -23.44 0.46 -3.02
CA LEU A 362 -23.19 -0.98 -2.95
C LEU A 362 -24.38 -1.83 -3.41
N ILE A 363 -25.61 -1.30 -3.33
CA ILE A 363 -26.82 -1.98 -3.81
C ILE A 363 -27.03 -1.74 -5.31
N SER A 364 -26.75 -0.53 -5.81
CA SER A 364 -26.96 -0.17 -7.21
C SER A 364 -25.91 -0.76 -8.15
N ASN A 365 -24.64 -0.85 -7.71
CA ASN A 365 -23.53 -1.25 -8.56
C ASN A 365 -22.81 -2.49 -8.00
N ILE A 366 -22.77 -3.55 -8.82
CA ILE A 366 -22.06 -4.80 -8.52
C ILE A 366 -20.54 -4.66 -8.73
N GLU A 367 -20.10 -3.66 -9.50
CA GLU A 367 -18.69 -3.38 -9.79
C GLU A 367 -18.20 -2.06 -9.17
N TYR A 368 -16.88 -1.96 -9.01
CA TYR A 368 -16.17 -0.83 -8.39
C TYR A 368 -16.53 0.49 -9.06
N THR A 369 -17.36 1.30 -8.39
CA THR A 369 -17.69 2.67 -8.83
C THR A 369 -17.13 3.70 -7.84
N GLU A 370 -16.61 4.79 -8.40
CA GLU A 370 -16.12 5.93 -7.62
C GLU A 370 -17.21 6.48 -6.68
N PRO A 371 -16.83 7.05 -5.52
CA PRO A 371 -17.79 7.73 -4.67
C PRO A 371 -18.37 8.96 -5.39
N THR A 372 -19.66 9.20 -5.17
CA THR A 372 -20.35 10.38 -5.71
C THR A 372 -19.73 11.69 -5.22
N GLU A 373 -19.92 12.79 -5.96
CA GLU A 373 -19.43 14.11 -5.52
C GLU A 373 -20.04 14.54 -4.18
N GLN A 374 -21.29 14.13 -3.92
CA GLN A 374 -21.97 14.34 -2.63
C GLN A 374 -21.27 13.56 -1.50
N GLU A 375 -20.92 12.29 -1.70
CA GLU A 375 -20.09 11.54 -0.74
C GLU A 375 -18.74 12.22 -0.49
N LYS A 376 -18.07 12.72 -1.55
CA LYS A 376 -16.78 13.43 -1.43
C LYS A 376 -16.92 14.72 -0.61
N LYS A 377 -17.94 15.56 -0.88
CA LYS A 377 -18.23 16.79 -0.12
C LYS A 377 -18.56 16.50 1.35
N LEU A 378 -19.47 15.57 1.62
CA LEU A 378 -19.85 15.17 2.98
C LEU A 378 -18.65 14.61 3.78
N TYR A 379 -17.76 13.85 3.12
CA TYR A 379 -16.52 13.38 3.74
C TYR A 379 -15.60 14.53 4.17
N TYR A 380 -15.32 15.48 3.27
CA TYR A 380 -14.46 16.62 3.58
C TYR A 380 -15.06 17.51 4.67
N LYS A 381 -16.36 17.77 4.61
CA LYS A 381 -17.13 18.50 5.63
C LYS A 381 -17.02 17.84 7.01
N THR A 382 -17.20 16.52 7.09
CA THR A 382 -17.06 15.75 8.33
C THR A 382 -15.62 15.79 8.86
N ASN A 383 -14.62 15.73 7.99
CA ASN A 383 -13.21 15.82 8.37
C ASN A 383 -12.84 17.21 8.89
N LEU A 384 -13.38 18.29 8.30
CA LEU A 384 -13.21 19.66 8.78
C LEU A 384 -13.87 19.83 10.16
N LEU A 385 -15.11 19.39 10.34
CA LEU A 385 -15.79 19.40 11.65
C LEU A 385 -14.94 18.72 12.73
N LEU A 386 -14.49 17.48 12.48
CA LEU A 386 -13.67 16.73 13.44
C LEU A 386 -12.32 17.40 13.73
N ARG A 387 -11.68 18.02 12.73
CA ARG A 387 -10.46 18.80 12.90
C ARG A 387 -10.71 19.99 13.84
N GLU A 388 -11.75 20.79 13.58
CA GLU A 388 -12.04 21.99 14.37
C GLU A 388 -12.53 21.64 15.78
N ILE A 389 -13.28 20.55 15.98
CA ILE A 389 -13.59 20.00 17.32
C ILE A 389 -12.31 19.64 18.11
N VAL A 390 -11.32 19.02 17.46
CA VAL A 390 -10.05 18.66 18.13
C VAL A 390 -9.21 19.90 18.44
N LEU A 391 -9.22 20.91 17.56
CA LEU A 391 -8.53 22.19 17.77
C LEU A 391 -9.19 23.02 18.88
N SER A 392 -10.53 23.09 18.93
CA SER A 392 -11.29 23.88 19.91
C SER A 392 -11.26 23.25 21.31
N THR A 393 -11.38 21.92 21.41
CA THR A 393 -11.36 21.21 22.70
C THR A 393 -9.96 21.00 23.26
N GLY A 394 -8.92 21.08 22.41
CA GLY A 394 -7.52 20.82 22.77
C GLY A 394 -7.24 19.38 23.25
N LYS A 395 -8.19 18.46 23.08
CA LYS A 395 -8.09 17.07 23.54
C LYS A 395 -7.93 16.13 22.37
N VAL A 396 -6.71 15.62 22.19
CA VAL A 396 -6.44 14.54 21.23
C VAL A 396 -7.09 13.24 21.76
N PRO A 397 -7.92 12.55 20.95
CA PRO A 397 -8.53 11.28 21.36
C PRO A 397 -7.47 10.16 21.48
N ASP A 398 -7.69 9.20 22.40
CA ASP A 398 -6.82 8.02 22.60
C ASP A 398 -6.98 6.99 21.46
N ILE A 399 -6.62 7.40 20.25
CA ILE A 399 -6.52 6.54 19.08
C ILE A 399 -5.07 6.09 18.97
N LYS A 400 -4.83 4.79 18.97
CA LYS A 400 -3.50 4.20 18.79
C LYS A 400 -3.27 3.92 17.30
N PRO A 401 -2.52 4.77 16.57
CA PRO A 401 -2.22 4.52 15.17
C PRO A 401 -1.36 3.25 15.03
N SER A 402 -1.39 2.65 13.85
CA SER A 402 -0.40 1.63 13.46
C SER A 402 1.02 2.20 13.60
N PRO A 403 1.96 1.52 14.29
CA PRO A 403 3.37 1.91 14.29
C PRO A 403 4.06 1.62 12.96
N LEU A 404 3.39 0.93 12.03
CA LEU A 404 3.89 0.57 10.71
C LEU A 404 3.18 1.41 9.65
N LEU A 405 3.98 2.05 8.78
CA LEU A 405 3.52 2.77 7.60
C LEU A 405 4.06 2.05 6.35
N PRO A 406 3.24 1.87 5.29
CA PRO A 406 3.72 1.30 4.03
C PRO A 406 4.63 2.30 3.32
N VAL A 407 5.86 1.87 3.00
CA VAL A 407 6.86 2.67 2.28
C VAL A 407 7.38 1.86 1.09
N LEU A 408 7.62 2.53 -0.04
CA LEU A 408 8.21 1.90 -1.22
C LEU A 408 9.65 1.43 -0.93
N GLN A 409 9.97 0.20 -1.31
CA GLN A 409 11.31 -0.37 -1.19
C GLN A 409 12.00 -0.41 -2.55
N THR A 410 13.33 -0.29 -2.55
CA THR A 410 14.16 -0.36 -3.76
C THR A 410 14.15 -1.76 -4.35
N ASN A 411 13.83 -1.88 -5.63
CA ASN A 411 13.88 -3.13 -6.39
C ASN A 411 15.10 -3.12 -7.33
N TYR A 412 15.75 -4.28 -7.47
CA TYR A 412 16.92 -4.47 -8.32
C TYR A 412 16.84 -5.82 -9.06
N SER A 413 17.36 -5.86 -10.28
CA SER A 413 17.40 -7.07 -11.09
C SER A 413 18.49 -8.03 -10.59
N GLY A 414 18.28 -9.34 -10.76
CA GLY A 414 19.32 -10.33 -10.52
C GLY A 414 20.52 -10.14 -11.47
N THR A 415 21.73 -10.28 -10.95
CA THR A 415 22.98 -10.10 -11.71
C THR A 415 23.37 -11.34 -12.52
N LEU A 416 22.79 -12.51 -12.24
CA LEU A 416 23.07 -13.74 -12.96
C LEU A 416 22.36 -13.74 -14.33
N PRO A 417 23.08 -13.95 -15.45
CA PRO A 417 22.47 -14.02 -16.77
C PRO A 417 21.57 -15.26 -16.90
N VAL A 418 20.42 -15.10 -17.55
CA VAL A 418 19.47 -16.20 -17.76
C VAL A 418 20.03 -17.21 -18.77
N PRO A 419 20.14 -18.50 -18.44
CA PRO A 419 20.65 -19.52 -19.36
C PRO A 419 19.63 -19.81 -20.47
N THR A 420 19.87 -19.27 -21.66
CA THR A 420 19.05 -19.56 -22.85
C THR A 420 19.33 -20.99 -23.34
N GLN A 421 18.43 -21.93 -23.01
CA GLN A 421 18.52 -23.27 -23.58
C GLN A 421 18.31 -23.21 -25.10
N ASN A 422 19.37 -23.52 -25.86
CA ASN A 422 19.31 -23.65 -27.31
C ASN A 422 18.39 -24.83 -27.72
N LEU A 423 17.11 -24.52 -27.89
CA LEU A 423 16.03 -25.45 -28.29
C LEU A 423 16.34 -26.23 -29.58
N ASN A 424 17.23 -25.69 -30.43
CA ASN A 424 17.66 -26.30 -31.69
C ASN A 424 18.50 -27.58 -31.53
N SER A 425 19.07 -27.88 -30.35
CA SER A 425 19.88 -29.09 -30.15
C SER A 425 19.08 -30.39 -30.22
N LYS A 426 17.80 -30.38 -29.81
CA LYS A 426 16.96 -31.60 -29.70
C LYS A 426 16.42 -32.13 -31.03
N LYS A 427 16.56 -31.41 -32.16
CA LYS A 427 16.03 -31.85 -33.48
C LYS A 427 16.92 -32.85 -34.22
N LYS A 428 18.22 -33.00 -33.90
CA LYS A 428 19.15 -33.84 -34.70
C LYS A 428 19.04 -35.36 -34.48
N ASN A 429 18.43 -35.84 -33.38
CA ASN A 429 18.45 -37.27 -33.04
C ASN A 429 17.19 -38.06 -33.41
N LYS A 430 16.23 -37.48 -34.15
CA LYS A 430 14.97 -38.16 -34.53
C LYS A 430 14.89 -38.71 -35.97
N SER A 431 15.91 -38.54 -36.81
CA SER A 431 15.93 -39.06 -38.20
C SER A 431 16.81 -40.30 -38.42
N ARG A 432 17.11 -41.05 -37.35
CA ARG A 432 17.80 -42.35 -37.39
C ARG A 432 17.04 -43.41 -36.59
N ARG A 433 15.89 -43.81 -37.11
CA ARG A 433 15.24 -45.09 -36.89
C ARG A 433 14.35 -45.42 -38.07
#